data_AF-A0A355ANK2-F1
#
_entry.id   AF-A0A355ANK2-F1
#
_cell.length_a   1.000
_cell.length_b   1.000
_cell.length_c   1.000
_cell.angle_alpha   90.00
_cell.angle_beta   90.00
_cell.angle_gamma   90.00
#
_symmetry.space_group_name_H-M   'P 1'
#
loop_
_entity.id
_entity.type
_entity.pdbx_description
1 polymer ?
#
loop_
_entity_poly.entity_id
_entity_poly.type
_entity_poly.pdbx_seq_one_letter_code
_entity_poly.pdbx_strand_id
1 'polypeptide(L)'
;MSIEADNIDRWTVVETIREGGGTRARVLRVKLGDRNAVLKDHAGCDPLFSMLIGPILARRESKALTCLSSVDGVPLLIGRRGSRALLMEWFNAVPFKTLQRDTEFWKQFFITLEQTLAAIHQSGVAHCDLRSLNNVLVNEGGEVFIVDFVACCFEGRRWNLLSRAVFRRFCRVDRDAVLKLKQQVAPELLSDEQWNRIKHVGWFARGARNTGKLIRRLSRILLTR
;
A
#
# COMPACT_ATOMS: atom_id res chain seq x y z
N MET A 1 2.17 1.39 38.23
CA MET A 1 2.42 0.17 37.42
C MET A 1 2.90 0.62 36.05
N SER A 2 4.21 0.74 35.90
CA SER A 2 4.93 1.13 34.68
C SER A 2 5.44 -0.15 34.01
N ILE A 3 4.64 -0.70 33.09
CA ILE A 3 5.02 -1.86 32.30
C ILE A 3 5.23 -1.38 30.86
N GLU A 4 6.40 -1.72 30.30
CA GLU A 4 6.70 -1.79 28.85
C GLU A 4 6.96 -0.50 28.03
N ALA A 5 7.92 0.33 28.46
CA ALA A 5 8.60 1.24 27.51
C ALA A 5 9.93 0.66 26.96
N ASP A 6 10.50 -0.38 27.59
CA ASP A 6 11.93 -0.71 27.46
C ASP A 6 12.30 -1.87 26.51
N ASN A 7 11.35 -2.50 25.81
CA ASN A 7 11.66 -3.63 24.92
C ASN A 7 11.15 -3.48 23.48
N ILE A 8 10.72 -2.27 23.11
CA ILE A 8 10.21 -1.97 21.77
C ILE A 8 11.34 -1.92 20.72
N ASP A 9 12.61 -1.88 21.13
CA ASP A 9 13.78 -1.76 20.24
C ASP A 9 14.49 -3.07 19.87
N ARG A 10 14.11 -4.20 20.46
CA ARG A 10 14.71 -5.50 20.13
C ARG A 10 13.72 -6.36 19.36
N TRP A 11 14.08 -6.69 18.12
CA TRP A 11 13.37 -7.68 17.31
C TRP A 11 14.33 -8.74 16.80
N THR A 12 13.79 -9.93 16.54
CA THR A 12 14.50 -10.97 15.80
C THR A 12 13.91 -11.09 14.40
N VAL A 13 14.77 -11.26 13.40
CA VAL A 13 14.31 -11.50 12.02
C VAL A 13 13.82 -12.94 11.93
N VAL A 14 12.57 -13.11 11.52
CA VAL A 14 11.97 -14.44 11.29
C VAL A 14 12.20 -14.86 9.85
N GLU A 15 11.90 -13.98 8.90
CA GLU A 15 12.08 -14.23 7.47
C GLU A 15 12.27 -12.93 6.68
N THR A 16 12.99 -13.03 5.57
CA THR A 16 13.06 -11.96 4.57
C THR A 16 11.97 -12.17 3.53
N ILE A 17 10.91 -11.35 3.62
CA ILE A 17 9.80 -11.37 2.65
C ILE A 17 10.27 -10.82 1.30
N ARG A 18 11.13 -9.79 1.33
CA ARG A 18 11.67 -9.17 0.13
C ARG A 18 13.02 -8.53 0.39
N GLU A 19 14.00 -8.90 -0.45
CA GLU A 19 15.30 -8.22 -0.44
C GLU A 19 15.20 -6.77 -0.93
N GLY A 20 16.05 -5.93 -0.35
CA GLY A 20 16.25 -4.55 -0.80
C GLY A 20 17.06 -4.49 -2.10
N GLY A 21 17.01 -3.34 -2.76
CA GLY A 21 17.89 -3.07 -3.92
C GLY A 21 17.29 -2.04 -4.88
N GLY A 22 18.16 -1.22 -5.47
CA GLY A 22 17.75 -0.08 -6.27
C GLY A 22 16.85 0.85 -5.45
N THR A 23 15.59 0.99 -5.86
CA THR A 23 14.58 1.81 -5.18
C THR A 23 13.66 1.02 -4.24
N ARG A 24 13.90 -0.29 -4.06
CA ARG A 24 13.02 -1.18 -3.29
C ARG A 24 13.51 -1.28 -1.85
N ALA A 25 12.61 -1.04 -0.90
CA ALA A 25 12.87 -1.30 0.51
C ALA A 25 12.96 -2.80 0.77
N ARG A 26 13.87 -3.18 1.68
CA ARG A 26 13.89 -4.51 2.29
C ARG A 26 12.65 -4.64 3.17
N VAL A 27 12.00 -5.79 3.11
CA VAL A 27 10.81 -6.09 3.91
C VAL A 27 11.05 -7.39 4.65
N LEU A 28 11.00 -7.32 5.98
CA LEU A 28 11.25 -8.44 6.87
C LEU A 28 10.02 -8.70 7.72
N ARG A 29 9.72 -9.98 7.98
CA ARG A 29 8.92 -10.35 9.12
C ARG A 29 9.84 -10.46 10.32
N VAL A 30 9.46 -9.79 11.40
CA VAL A 30 10.24 -9.77 12.63
C VAL A 30 9.35 -10.15 13.81
N LYS A 31 9.97 -10.68 14.86
CA LYS A 31 9.30 -10.92 16.14
C LYS A 31 9.67 -9.80 17.11
N LEU A 32 8.67 -9.08 17.62
CA LEU A 32 8.82 -7.98 18.58
C LEU A 32 8.20 -8.42 19.91
N GLY A 33 9.03 -8.93 20.83
CA GLY A 33 8.54 -9.68 21.99
C GLY A 33 7.85 -10.96 21.51
N ASP A 34 6.56 -11.12 21.83
CA ASP A 34 5.77 -12.29 21.43
C ASP A 34 4.93 -12.10 20.15
N ARG A 35 4.86 -10.87 19.62
CA ARG A 35 4.06 -10.55 18.43
C ARG A 35 4.89 -10.51 17.15
N ASN A 36 4.29 -10.91 16.03
CA ASN A 36 4.86 -10.70 14.70
C ASN A 36 4.65 -9.25 14.26
N ALA A 37 5.60 -8.71 13.50
CA ALA A 37 5.54 -7.39 12.89
C ALA A 37 6.23 -7.40 11.51
N VAL A 38 5.93 -6.40 10.69
CA VAL A 38 6.64 -6.13 9.43
C VAL A 38 7.60 -4.98 9.66
N LEU A 39 8.88 -5.21 9.39
CA LEU A 39 9.89 -4.16 9.25
C LEU A 39 10.06 -3.80 7.78
N LYS A 40 9.68 -2.58 7.41
CA LYS A 40 10.06 -1.98 6.12
C LYS A 40 11.27 -1.09 6.32
N ASP A 41 12.36 -1.45 5.67
CA ASP A 41 13.64 -0.76 5.80
C ASP A 41 14.13 -0.24 4.45
N HIS A 42 14.10 1.09 4.30
CA HIS A 42 14.66 1.76 3.12
C HIS A 42 16.20 1.86 3.17
N ALA A 43 16.87 1.48 4.26
CA ALA A 43 18.33 1.29 4.28
C ALA A 43 18.79 0.17 3.34
N GLY A 44 17.89 -0.77 3.01
CA GLY A 44 18.14 -1.79 1.99
C GLY A 44 18.07 -1.30 0.54
N CYS A 45 17.71 -0.03 0.29
CA CYS A 45 17.84 0.58 -1.03
C CYS A 45 19.30 0.96 -1.33
N ASP A 46 19.61 1.29 -2.58
CA ASP A 46 20.94 1.77 -2.94
C ASP A 46 21.31 3.04 -2.16
N PRO A 47 22.60 3.25 -1.81
CA PRO A 47 22.99 4.24 -0.80
C PRO A 47 22.45 5.65 -1.04
N LEU A 48 22.53 6.14 -2.28
CA LEU A 48 22.10 7.50 -2.62
C LEU A 48 20.57 7.66 -2.55
N PHE A 49 19.82 6.69 -3.10
CA PHE A 49 18.37 6.66 -2.98
C PHE A 49 17.93 6.53 -1.53
N SER A 50 18.57 5.62 -0.79
CA SER A 50 18.28 5.37 0.61
C SER A 50 18.46 6.61 1.47
N MET A 51 19.55 7.36 1.27
CA MET A 51 19.87 8.56 2.03
C MET A 51 18.91 9.70 1.74
N LEU A 52 18.60 9.97 0.46
CA LEU A 52 17.81 11.14 0.06
C LEU A 52 16.30 10.89 0.14
N ILE A 53 15.85 9.74 -0.34
CA ILE A 53 14.43 9.43 -0.55
C ILE A 53 13.88 8.53 0.55
N GLY A 54 14.71 7.65 1.13
CA GLY A 54 14.31 6.74 2.21
C GLY A 54 13.59 7.44 3.38
N PRO A 55 14.11 8.56 3.93
CA PRO A 55 13.43 9.26 5.02
C PRO A 55 12.06 9.83 4.66
N ILE A 56 11.92 10.29 3.42
CA ILE A 56 10.67 10.85 2.89
C ILE A 56 9.63 9.75 2.76
N LEU A 57 10.01 8.59 2.19
CA LEU A 57 9.12 7.45 2.01
C LEU A 57 8.66 6.89 3.36
N ALA A 58 9.58 6.65 4.29
CA ALA A 58 9.26 6.16 5.62
C ALA A 58 8.33 7.12 6.38
N ARG A 59 8.59 8.44 6.32
CA ARG A 59 7.73 9.45 6.94
C ARG A 59 6.34 9.50 6.29
N ARG A 60 6.27 9.39 4.97
CA ARG A 60 5.00 9.39 4.23
C ARG A 60 4.15 8.18 4.60
N GLU A 61 4.72 6.97 4.58
CA GLU A 61 3.99 5.76 4.94
C GLU A 61 3.58 5.78 6.41
N SER A 62 4.47 6.17 7.33
CA SER A 62 4.12 6.30 8.75
C SER A 62 2.96 7.27 8.99
N LYS A 63 2.95 8.40 8.28
CA LYS A 63 1.84 9.36 8.35
C LYS A 63 0.54 8.73 7.86
N ALA A 64 0.58 7.99 6.75
CA ALA A 64 -0.61 7.31 6.23
C ALA A 64 -1.16 6.29 7.22
N LEU A 65 -0.31 5.41 7.75
CA LEU A 65 -0.73 4.41 8.75
C LEU A 65 -1.25 5.06 10.04
N THR A 66 -0.69 6.20 10.45
CA THR A 66 -1.23 6.98 11.58
C THR A 66 -2.62 7.54 11.27
N CYS A 67 -2.83 8.09 10.08
CA CYS A 67 -4.15 8.60 9.66
C CYS A 67 -5.20 7.49 9.49
N LEU A 68 -4.75 6.26 9.26
CA LEU A 68 -5.59 5.09 8.97
C LEU A 68 -5.71 4.14 10.16
N SER A 69 -5.30 4.55 11.37
CA SER A 69 -5.26 3.67 12.54
C SER A 69 -6.63 3.14 13.00
N SER A 70 -7.72 3.75 12.52
CA SER A 70 -9.10 3.33 12.79
C SER A 70 -9.78 2.65 11.60
N VAL A 71 -9.04 2.37 10.53
CA VAL A 71 -9.59 1.75 9.32
C VAL A 71 -9.25 0.26 9.34
N ASP A 72 -10.29 -0.57 9.46
CA ASP A 72 -10.15 -2.02 9.39
C ASP A 72 -9.57 -2.45 8.03
N GLY A 73 -8.70 -3.46 8.05
CA GLY A 73 -7.99 -3.92 6.85
C GLY A 73 -6.77 -3.07 6.47
N VAL A 74 -6.28 -2.19 7.35
CA VAL A 74 -5.02 -1.44 7.17
C VAL A 74 -4.07 -1.76 8.32
N PRO A 75 -2.75 -1.97 8.07
CA PRO A 75 -1.80 -2.24 9.14
C PRO A 75 -1.73 -1.10 10.16
N LEU A 76 -1.72 -1.44 11.44
CA LEU A 76 -1.37 -0.46 12.48
C LEU A 76 0.11 -0.09 12.42
N LEU A 77 0.42 1.20 12.55
CA LEU A 77 1.80 1.65 12.76
C LEU A 77 2.23 1.30 14.19
N ILE A 78 3.26 0.47 14.31
CA ILE A 78 3.88 0.18 15.62
C ILE A 78 4.85 1.32 15.96
N GLY A 79 5.62 1.79 14.99
CA GLY A 79 6.53 2.93 15.18
C GLY A 79 7.56 3.08 14.08
N ARG A 80 8.24 4.23 14.05
CA ARG A 80 9.39 4.46 13.17
C ARG A 80 10.68 3.95 13.80
N ARG A 81 11.58 3.40 12.99
CA ARG A 81 12.93 2.98 13.39
C ARG A 81 13.94 3.81 12.63
N GLY A 82 14.52 4.78 13.34
CA GLY A 82 15.34 5.82 12.72
C GLY A 82 14.56 6.61 11.66
N SER A 83 15.30 7.19 10.72
CA SER A 83 14.71 8.02 9.67
C SER A 83 14.13 7.20 8.50
N ARG A 84 14.66 6.00 8.24
CA ARG A 84 14.45 5.24 7.00
C ARG A 84 13.66 3.94 7.15
N ALA A 85 13.24 3.57 8.36
CA ALA A 85 12.48 2.36 8.57
C ALA A 85 11.23 2.59 9.42
N LEU A 86 10.27 1.69 9.30
CA LEU A 86 9.09 1.62 10.15
C LEU A 86 8.70 0.16 10.44
N LEU A 87 8.12 -0.03 11.61
CA LEU A 87 7.46 -1.26 12.02
C LEU A 87 5.95 -1.07 11.93
N MET A 88 5.28 -2.06 11.36
CA MET A 88 3.83 -2.13 11.31
C MET A 88 3.34 -3.54 11.63
N GLU A 89 2.04 -3.65 11.83
CA GLU A 89 1.35 -4.91 12.06
C GLU A 89 1.64 -5.97 11.01
N TRP A 90 1.72 -7.22 11.47
CA TRP A 90 1.79 -8.40 10.62
C TRP A 90 0.41 -9.01 10.43
N PHE A 91 0.02 -9.24 9.18
CA PHE A 91 -1.16 -10.04 8.87
C PHE A 91 -0.75 -11.44 8.43
N ASN A 92 -1.40 -12.47 8.99
CA ASN A 92 -1.30 -13.83 8.48
C ASN A 92 -2.13 -13.95 7.19
N ALA A 93 -1.66 -13.32 6.12
CA ALA A 93 -2.38 -13.12 4.87
C ALA A 93 -1.44 -13.25 3.66
N VAL A 94 -1.99 -13.65 2.52
CA VAL A 94 -1.26 -13.81 1.26
C VAL A 94 -1.80 -12.86 0.20
N PRO A 95 -0.99 -12.46 -0.81
CA PRO A 95 -1.48 -11.66 -1.93
C PRO A 95 -2.66 -12.35 -2.62
N PHE A 96 -3.79 -11.65 -2.79
CA PHE A 96 -5.03 -12.28 -3.26
C PHE A 96 -4.90 -13.01 -4.61
N LYS A 97 -3.99 -12.55 -5.49
CA LYS A 97 -3.73 -13.16 -6.80
C LYS A 97 -3.23 -14.60 -6.76
N THR A 98 -2.73 -15.06 -5.61
CA THR A 98 -2.24 -16.44 -5.45
C THR A 98 -3.38 -17.42 -5.17
N LEU A 99 -4.61 -16.92 -5.00
CA LEU A 99 -5.76 -17.73 -4.68
C LEU A 99 -6.55 -18.14 -5.91
N GLN A 100 -7.04 -19.37 -5.88
CA GLN A 100 -8.10 -19.84 -6.73
C GLN A 100 -9.35 -20.00 -5.87
N ARG A 101 -10.41 -19.25 -6.20
CA ARG A 101 -11.64 -19.15 -5.43
C ARG A 101 -12.84 -19.04 -6.38
N ASP A 102 -14.02 -19.33 -5.86
CA ASP A 102 -15.27 -19.24 -6.60
C ASP A 102 -15.80 -17.80 -6.72
N THR A 103 -16.83 -17.64 -7.53
CA THR A 103 -17.46 -16.34 -7.80
C THR A 103 -18.08 -15.70 -6.56
N GLU A 104 -18.63 -16.48 -5.61
CA GLU A 104 -19.24 -15.92 -4.39
C GLU A 104 -18.18 -15.36 -3.45
N PHE A 105 -17.03 -16.05 -3.29
CA PHE A 105 -15.88 -15.49 -2.59
C PHE A 105 -15.44 -14.17 -3.20
N TRP A 106 -15.27 -14.12 -4.53
CA TRP A 106 -14.82 -12.90 -5.20
C TRP A 106 -15.80 -11.74 -5.06
N LYS A 107 -17.10 -12.04 -5.06
CA LYS A 107 -18.15 -11.04 -4.82
C LYS A 107 -18.00 -10.42 -3.44
N GLN A 108 -17.89 -11.24 -2.39
CA GLN A 108 -17.70 -10.73 -1.02
C GLN A 108 -16.35 -10.00 -0.86
N PHE A 109 -15.28 -10.53 -1.46
CA PHE A 109 -13.96 -9.91 -1.48
C PHE A 109 -14.00 -8.49 -2.06
N PHE A 110 -14.64 -8.29 -3.21
CA PHE A 110 -14.71 -6.96 -3.83
C PHE A 110 -15.61 -5.99 -3.06
N ILE A 111 -16.67 -6.48 -2.41
CA ILE A 111 -17.48 -5.66 -1.49
C ILE A 111 -16.60 -5.12 -0.36
N THR A 112 -15.89 -6.02 0.34
CA THR A 112 -15.01 -5.63 1.46
C THR A 112 -13.88 -4.73 0.99
N LEU A 113 -13.22 -5.05 -0.14
CA LEU A 113 -12.14 -4.23 -0.70
C LEU A 113 -12.59 -2.81 -1.03
N GLU A 114 -13.77 -2.65 -1.63
CA GLU A 114 -14.33 -1.35 -1.97
C GLU A 114 -14.73 -0.55 -0.71
N GLN A 115 -15.25 -1.22 0.32
CA GLN A 115 -15.56 -0.60 1.62
C GLN A 115 -14.30 -0.12 2.33
N THR A 116 -13.27 -0.96 2.46
CA THR A 116 -11.97 -0.58 3.04
C THR A 116 -11.35 0.58 2.26
N LEU A 117 -11.37 0.53 0.92
CA LEU A 117 -10.84 1.61 0.10
C LEU A 117 -11.62 2.92 0.29
N ALA A 118 -12.94 2.85 0.43
CA ALA A 118 -13.77 4.01 0.71
C ALA A 118 -13.43 4.62 2.08
N ALA A 119 -13.23 3.80 3.12
CA ALA A 119 -12.81 4.26 4.44
C ALA A 119 -11.43 4.94 4.38
N ILE A 120 -10.46 4.38 3.65
CA ILE A 120 -9.15 5.01 3.40
C ILE A 120 -9.33 6.40 2.76
N HIS A 121 -10.17 6.52 1.74
CA HIS A 121 -10.44 7.79 1.06
C HIS A 121 -11.12 8.81 1.99
N GLN A 122 -12.03 8.36 2.84
CA GLN A 122 -12.73 9.21 3.82
C GLN A 122 -11.76 9.74 4.90
N SER A 123 -10.75 8.96 5.28
CA SER A 123 -9.65 9.39 6.15
C SER A 123 -8.64 10.33 5.47
N GLY A 124 -8.92 10.78 4.24
CA GLY A 124 -8.09 11.74 3.52
C GLY A 124 -6.81 11.14 2.95
N VAL A 125 -6.77 9.83 2.70
CA VAL A 125 -5.64 9.14 2.07
C VAL A 125 -6.09 8.51 0.75
N ALA A 126 -5.29 8.64 -0.31
CA ALA A 126 -5.44 7.89 -1.56
C ALA A 126 -4.22 6.97 -1.70
N HIS A 127 -4.43 5.71 -2.08
CA HIS A 127 -3.38 4.70 -2.09
C HIS A 127 -2.39 4.89 -3.24
N CYS A 128 -2.87 5.25 -4.42
CA CYS A 128 -2.14 5.56 -5.66
C CYS A 128 -1.34 4.39 -6.30
N ASP A 129 -1.15 3.26 -5.62
CA ASP A 129 -0.46 2.08 -6.18
C ASP A 129 -1.23 0.75 -6.00
N LEU A 130 -2.56 0.81 -5.88
CA LEU A 130 -3.41 -0.36 -5.62
C LEU A 130 -3.48 -1.36 -6.81
N ARG A 131 -2.94 -0.97 -7.98
CA ARG A 131 -2.86 -1.85 -9.15
C ARG A 131 -1.82 -2.97 -8.97
N SER A 132 -0.86 -2.79 -8.07
CA SER A 132 0.06 -3.86 -7.72
C SER A 132 -0.72 -4.96 -7.01
N LEU A 133 -0.83 -6.13 -7.65
CA LEU A 133 -1.51 -7.31 -7.10
C LEU A 133 -0.95 -7.80 -5.75
N ASN A 134 0.20 -7.26 -5.32
CA ASN A 134 0.84 -7.59 -4.05
C ASN A 134 0.39 -6.67 -2.90
N ASN A 135 -0.36 -5.61 -3.19
CA ASN A 135 -0.74 -4.59 -2.20
C ASN A 135 -2.13 -4.86 -1.60
N VAL A 136 -2.82 -5.91 -2.06
CA VAL A 136 -4.05 -6.41 -1.47
C VAL A 136 -3.79 -7.84 -1.02
N LEU A 137 -3.92 -8.07 0.29
CA LEU A 137 -3.75 -9.37 0.91
C LEU A 137 -5.12 -9.89 1.36
N VAL A 138 -5.21 -11.20 1.51
CA VAL A 138 -6.36 -11.83 2.15
C VAL A 138 -5.88 -12.93 3.09
N ASN A 139 -6.54 -13.08 4.23
CA ASN A 139 -6.26 -14.18 5.15
C ASN A 139 -7.17 -15.40 4.88
N GLU A 140 -6.99 -16.45 5.68
CA GLU A 140 -7.80 -17.68 5.57
C GLU A 140 -9.29 -17.43 5.83
N GLY A 141 -9.63 -16.44 6.66
CA GLY A 141 -11.01 -16.02 6.95
C GLY A 141 -11.68 -15.20 5.85
N GLY A 142 -10.96 -14.82 4.79
CA GLY A 142 -11.49 -14.00 3.70
C GLY A 142 -11.48 -12.49 3.98
N GLU A 143 -10.82 -12.05 5.06
CA GLU A 143 -10.66 -10.63 5.38
C GLU A 143 -9.63 -10.00 4.45
N VAL A 144 -9.93 -8.78 4.00
CA VAL A 144 -9.14 -8.05 3.00
C VAL A 144 -8.25 -7.03 3.69
N PHE A 145 -6.97 -7.02 3.33
CA PHE A 145 -6.00 -6.06 3.84
C PHE A 145 -5.35 -5.27 2.70
N ILE A 146 -5.30 -3.95 2.82
CA ILE A 146 -4.60 -3.07 1.89
C ILE A 146 -3.28 -2.64 2.53
N VAL A 147 -2.16 -2.90 1.85
CA VAL A 147 -0.80 -2.65 2.35
C VAL A 147 0.02 -1.83 1.36
N ASP A 148 1.13 -1.28 1.82
CA ASP A 148 2.08 -0.50 1.02
C ASP A 148 1.62 0.91 0.61
N PHE A 149 1.50 1.76 1.64
CA PHE A 149 1.15 3.17 1.50
C PHE A 149 2.35 4.06 1.14
N VAL A 150 3.48 3.46 0.76
CA VAL A 150 4.67 4.22 0.36
C VAL A 150 4.35 5.20 -0.76
N ALA A 151 3.38 4.91 -1.65
CA ALA A 151 3.01 5.75 -2.79
C ALA A 151 1.83 6.72 -2.53
N CYS A 152 1.27 6.75 -1.32
CA CYS A 152 0.01 7.42 -1.03
C CYS A 152 0.03 8.95 -1.27
N CYS A 153 -1.16 9.53 -1.41
CA CYS A 153 -1.39 10.98 -1.45
C CYS A 153 -2.40 11.37 -0.37
N PHE A 154 -2.24 12.56 0.20
CA PHE A 154 -3.12 13.07 1.26
C PHE A 154 -4.08 14.12 0.71
N GLU A 155 -5.28 14.20 1.27
CA GLU A 155 -6.19 15.31 1.02
C GLU A 155 -5.54 16.61 1.53
N GLY A 156 -5.59 17.65 0.70
CA GLY A 156 -5.14 18.98 1.09
C GLY A 156 -6.12 19.66 2.05
N ARG A 157 -5.76 20.87 2.52
CA ARG A 157 -6.62 21.65 3.42
C ARG A 157 -7.96 21.96 2.77
N ARG A 158 -9.03 22.07 3.58
CA ARG A 158 -10.42 22.26 3.12
C ARG A 158 -10.61 23.45 2.16
N TRP A 159 -9.85 24.53 2.37
CA TRP A 159 -9.89 25.74 1.54
C TRP A 159 -9.15 25.62 0.20
N ASN A 160 -8.26 24.64 0.02
CA ASN A 160 -7.50 24.47 -1.21
C ASN A 160 -8.27 23.56 -2.18
N LEU A 161 -9.20 24.15 -2.93
CA LEU A 161 -10.08 23.44 -3.86
C LEU A 161 -9.32 22.66 -4.94
N LEU A 162 -8.19 23.19 -5.42
CA LEU A 162 -7.34 22.52 -6.41
C LEU A 162 -6.73 21.23 -5.84
N SER A 163 -6.16 21.28 -4.64
CA SER A 163 -5.61 20.10 -3.97
C SER A 163 -6.66 19.02 -3.73
N ARG A 164 -7.90 19.42 -3.38
CA ARG A 164 -9.02 18.50 -3.23
C ARG A 164 -9.48 17.90 -4.55
N ALA A 165 -9.46 18.67 -5.63
CA ALA A 165 -9.76 18.17 -6.97
C ALA A 165 -8.71 17.12 -7.42
N VAL A 166 -7.43 17.39 -7.18
CA VAL A 166 -6.33 16.44 -7.44
C VAL A 166 -6.47 15.19 -6.58
N PHE A 167 -6.77 15.34 -5.29
CA PHE A 167 -7.03 14.21 -4.38
C PHE A 167 -8.19 13.33 -4.88
N ARG A 168 -9.33 13.94 -5.23
CA ARG A 168 -10.48 13.22 -5.82
C ARG A 168 -10.10 12.47 -7.11
N ARG A 169 -9.16 13.01 -7.90
CA ARG A 169 -8.63 12.31 -9.07
C ARG A 169 -7.82 11.07 -8.67
N PHE A 170 -6.99 11.15 -7.64
CA PHE A 170 -6.27 9.98 -7.11
C PHE A 170 -7.22 8.92 -6.54
N CYS A 171 -8.24 9.32 -5.78
CA CYS A 171 -9.28 8.39 -5.33
C CYS A 171 -9.97 7.68 -6.50
N ARG A 172 -10.23 8.40 -7.60
CA ARG A 172 -10.79 7.79 -8.82
C ARG A 172 -9.83 6.78 -9.45
N VAL A 173 -8.53 7.09 -9.48
CA VAL A 173 -7.49 6.17 -9.98
C VAL A 173 -7.42 4.89 -9.14
N ASP A 174 -7.60 4.97 -7.82
CA ASP A 174 -7.65 3.77 -6.97
C ASP A 174 -8.87 2.90 -7.28
N ARG A 175 -10.06 3.49 -7.41
CA ARG A 175 -11.27 2.73 -7.81
C ARG A 175 -11.11 2.08 -9.18
N ASP A 176 -10.52 2.81 -10.12
CA ASP A 176 -10.20 2.26 -11.44
C ASP A 176 -9.14 1.15 -11.38
N ALA A 177 -8.28 1.14 -10.35
CA ALA A 177 -7.37 0.03 -10.10
C ALA A 177 -8.13 -1.19 -9.59
N VAL A 178 -9.07 -1.05 -8.65
CA VAL A 178 -9.94 -2.14 -8.17
C VAL A 178 -10.70 -2.80 -9.31
N LEU A 179 -11.29 -2.01 -10.23
CA LEU A 179 -11.97 -2.57 -11.41
C LEU A 179 -11.04 -3.42 -12.29
N LYS A 180 -9.76 -3.05 -12.39
CA LYS A 180 -8.77 -3.85 -13.12
C LYS A 180 -8.37 -5.11 -12.39
N LEU A 181 -8.31 -5.08 -11.05
CA LEU A 181 -8.11 -6.29 -10.25
C LEU A 181 -9.29 -7.25 -10.48
N LYS A 182 -10.51 -6.73 -10.42
CA LYS A 182 -11.76 -7.47 -10.67
C LYS A 182 -11.80 -8.09 -12.06
N GLN A 183 -11.41 -7.35 -13.09
CA GLN A 183 -11.26 -7.87 -14.45
C GLN A 183 -10.32 -9.09 -14.54
N GLN A 184 -9.28 -9.16 -13.71
CA GLN A 184 -8.27 -10.21 -13.78
C GLN A 184 -8.69 -11.50 -13.09
N VAL A 185 -9.45 -11.42 -11.98
CA VAL A 185 -9.78 -12.60 -11.16
C VAL A 185 -11.25 -13.01 -11.18
N ALA A 186 -12.15 -12.08 -11.50
CA ALA A 186 -13.59 -12.33 -11.55
C ALA A 186 -14.27 -11.42 -12.61
N PRO A 187 -13.92 -11.56 -13.91
CA PRO A 187 -14.48 -10.74 -14.97
C PRO A 187 -16.01 -10.86 -15.10
N GLU A 188 -16.58 -12.00 -14.71
CA GLU A 188 -18.02 -12.26 -14.69
C GLU A 188 -18.79 -11.37 -13.71
N LEU A 189 -18.11 -10.82 -12.69
CA LEU A 189 -18.73 -9.91 -11.73
C LEU A 189 -18.79 -8.46 -12.23
N LEU A 190 -18.19 -8.14 -13.39
CA LEU A 190 -18.18 -6.79 -13.94
C LEU A 190 -19.48 -6.48 -14.67
N SER A 191 -20.11 -5.35 -14.32
CA SER A 191 -21.23 -4.83 -15.10
C SER A 191 -20.77 -4.20 -16.42
N ASP A 192 -21.70 -4.03 -17.37
CA ASP A 192 -21.42 -3.37 -18.66
C ASP A 192 -20.85 -1.96 -18.50
N GLU A 193 -21.32 -1.21 -17.50
CA GLU A 193 -20.79 0.11 -17.17
C GLU A 193 -19.33 0.04 -16.71
N GLN A 194 -19.01 -0.94 -15.84
CA GLN A 194 -17.65 -1.16 -15.37
C GLN A 194 -16.72 -1.57 -16.52
N TRP A 195 -17.20 -2.41 -17.45
CA TRP A 195 -16.48 -2.77 -18.68
C TRP A 195 -16.17 -1.55 -19.54
N ASN A 196 -17.15 -0.68 -19.79
CA ASN A 196 -16.95 0.53 -20.57
C ASN A 196 -15.95 1.46 -19.88
N ARG A 197 -16.04 1.62 -18.56
CA ARG A 197 -15.09 2.42 -17.79
C ARG A 197 -13.66 1.90 -17.90
N ILE A 198 -13.44 0.59 -17.80
CA ILE A 198 -12.10 -0.01 -17.95
C ILE A 198 -11.48 0.32 -19.32
N LYS A 199 -12.27 0.25 -20.40
CA LYS A 199 -11.83 0.60 -21.77
C LYS A 199 -11.31 2.04 -21.85
N HIS A 200 -12.03 2.99 -21.28
CA HIS A 200 -11.64 4.41 -21.26
C HIS A 200 -10.47 4.72 -20.31
N VAL A 201 -10.42 4.06 -19.14
CA VAL A 201 -9.29 4.15 -18.20
C VAL A 201 -8.00 3.67 -18.86
N GLY A 202 -8.09 2.71 -19.78
CA GLY A 202 -6.96 2.22 -20.57
C GLY A 202 -6.17 3.34 -21.27
N TRP A 203 -6.81 4.45 -21.65
CA TRP A 203 -6.18 5.58 -22.32
C TRP A 203 -5.45 6.52 -21.34
N PHE A 204 -6.14 7.04 -20.31
CA PHE A 204 -5.52 7.89 -19.28
C PHE A 204 -4.45 7.15 -18.45
N ALA A 205 -4.67 5.86 -18.17
CA ALA A 205 -3.69 5.06 -17.47
C ALA A 205 -2.43 4.79 -18.30
N ARG A 206 -2.44 4.88 -19.65
CA ARG A 206 -1.19 4.83 -20.45
C ARG A 206 -0.31 6.03 -20.14
N GLY A 207 -0.89 7.24 -20.10
CA GLY A 207 -0.18 8.47 -19.75
C GLY A 207 0.42 8.42 -18.34
N ALA A 208 -0.40 8.12 -17.33
CA ALA A 208 0.08 8.03 -15.94
C ALA A 208 1.10 6.89 -15.71
N ARG A 209 0.96 5.75 -16.43
CA ARG A 209 1.95 4.66 -16.41
C ARG A 209 3.31 5.14 -16.92
N ASN A 210 3.33 5.96 -17.96
CA ASN A 210 4.58 6.48 -18.51
C ASN A 210 5.24 7.46 -17.54
N THR A 211 4.48 8.35 -16.89
CA THR A 211 5.03 9.29 -15.90
C THR A 211 5.58 8.58 -14.66
N GLY A 212 4.82 7.64 -14.07
CA GLY A 212 5.29 6.89 -12.89
C GLY A 212 6.44 5.92 -13.19
N LYS A 213 6.49 5.34 -14.39
CA LYS A 213 7.66 4.56 -14.85
C LYS A 213 8.85 5.45 -15.14
N LEU A 214 8.63 6.65 -15.71
CA LEU A 214 9.68 7.61 -16.01
C LEU A 214 10.31 8.14 -14.72
N ILE A 215 9.51 8.56 -13.73
CA ILE A 215 10.03 9.01 -12.44
C ILE A 215 10.83 7.91 -11.75
N ARG A 216 10.31 6.67 -11.71
CA ARG A 216 11.05 5.52 -11.15
C ARG A 216 12.30 5.15 -11.95
N ARG A 217 12.27 5.33 -13.28
CA ARG A 217 13.41 5.06 -14.16
C ARG A 217 14.48 6.13 -14.00
N LEU A 218 14.09 7.40 -13.95
CA LEU A 218 14.98 8.53 -13.68
C LEU A 218 15.59 8.44 -12.29
N SER A 219 14.78 8.14 -11.26
CA SER A 219 15.31 7.93 -9.91
C SER A 219 16.27 6.75 -9.86
N ARG A 220 16.01 5.69 -10.63
CA ARG A 220 16.95 4.56 -10.75
C ARG A 220 18.25 5.01 -11.44
N ILE A 221 18.17 5.62 -12.61
CA ILE A 221 19.35 6.09 -13.35
C ILE A 221 20.19 7.08 -12.53
N LEU A 222 19.55 7.98 -11.78
CA LEU A 222 20.22 9.05 -11.06
C LEU A 222 20.69 8.65 -9.66
N LEU A 223 19.97 7.76 -8.98
CA LEU A 223 20.13 7.52 -7.53
C LEU A 223 20.45 6.06 -7.16
N THR A 224 20.54 5.17 -8.13
CA THR A 224 20.84 3.74 -7.92
C THR A 224 22.01 3.34 -8.82
N ARG A 225 22.86 2.42 -8.38
CA ARG A 225 24.07 1.98 -9.10
C ARG A 225 23.96 0.52 -9.49
#